data_AF-A0A2G2LV99-F1
#
_entry.id   AF-A0A2G2LV99-F1
#
_cell.length_a   1.000
_cell.length_b   1.000
_cell.length_c   1.000
_cell.angle_alpha   90.00
_cell.angle_beta   90.00
_cell.angle_gamma   90.00
#
_symmetry.space_group_name_H-M   'P 1'
#
loop_
_entity.id
_entity.type
_entity.pdbx_description
1 polymer ?
#
loop_
_entity_poly.entity_id
_entity_poly.type
_entity_poly.pdbx_seq_one_letter_code
_entity_poly.pdbx_strand_id
1 'polypeptide(L)'
;MFKKILIGIILFGIIAALLLQIDDDLDPEVAIFLEQAEPAKHSDAYVYLLGIVAAEDEEPLELGNQLLNAMRQAEDGYKFGDETFEFEAYPEDKKLILPTGELFCKSWQEGCWQAVFDNKHERDQALKTHAVLLQRYQTFIKTPDYQTLSKPRLTEVYPPFQYLLKANRLVILSAINKMQSAKPALAVSELTEHITSLRQHLKSADTVIGKMIFTKMISDNIDALSLIIQQQDIAVNDALPPISLPERDLEIAMAREVAMSYELYSSLDRSPEIFAHAKEGLDNNNSFETPEWVARAAFKPNMSVNQASLFYKETSARSQLAQTEFVFAVVERAQPQKLQIKNWVGSILNNIAKPNFDQYIAPLFDLNAKIAIFNQTANKVELPSDLSYIQNPYYETGGTAYYSEEGKSICLTGPLNDDEKLRCLRVKF
;
A
#
# COMPACT_ATOMS: atom_id res chain seq x y z
N MET A 1 15.19 65.22 3.23
CA MET A 1 15.50 64.07 2.36
C MET A 1 15.37 62.74 3.13
N PHE A 2 16.03 62.60 4.28
CA PHE A 2 15.99 61.40 5.13
C PHE A 2 14.58 60.90 5.53
N LYS A 3 13.69 61.80 5.97
CA LYS A 3 12.28 61.42 6.31
C LYS A 3 11.49 60.85 5.13
N LYS A 4 11.71 61.35 3.90
CA LYS A 4 11.01 60.85 2.70
C LYS A 4 11.53 59.47 2.29
N ILE A 5 12.83 59.24 2.42
CA ILE A 5 13.46 57.93 2.19
C ILE A 5 12.95 56.92 3.22
N LEU A 6 12.90 57.30 4.51
CA LEU A 6 12.40 56.43 5.57
C LEU A 6 10.92 56.04 5.37
N ILE A 7 10.06 56.99 5.01
CA ILE A 7 8.65 56.70 4.68
C ILE A 7 8.56 55.76 3.47
N GLY A 8 9.38 55.97 2.44
CA GLY A 8 9.43 55.09 1.27
C GLY A 8 9.82 53.66 1.63
N ILE A 9 10.82 53.47 2.50
CA ILE A 9 11.25 52.16 2.97
C ILE A 9 10.16 51.47 3.79
N ILE A 10 9.50 52.19 4.69
CA ILE A 10 8.40 51.64 5.49
C ILE A 10 7.23 51.22 4.60
N LEU A 11 6.84 52.07 3.64
CA LEU A 11 5.75 51.76 2.71
C LEU A 11 6.10 50.53 1.87
N PHE A 12 7.33 50.44 1.36
CA PHE A 12 7.81 49.27 0.63
C PHE A 12 7.79 48.01 1.50
N GLY A 13 8.22 48.10 2.76
CA GLY A 13 8.16 46.98 3.70
C GLY A 13 6.75 46.48 3.97
N ILE A 14 5.77 47.39 4.13
CA ILE A 14 4.36 47.04 4.31
C ILE A 14 3.82 46.35 3.06
N ILE A 15 4.07 46.92 1.87
CA ILE A 15 3.63 46.32 0.60
C ILE A 15 4.25 44.94 0.41
N ALA A 16 5.56 44.79 0.67
CA ALA A 16 6.24 43.50 0.59
C ALA A 16 5.65 42.48 1.58
N ALA A 17 5.37 42.88 2.82
CA ALA A 17 4.73 42.02 3.80
C ALA A 17 3.33 41.58 3.37
N LEU A 18 2.52 42.49 2.79
CA LEU A 18 1.20 42.18 2.25
C LEU A 18 1.29 41.22 1.05
N LEU A 19 2.24 41.43 0.13
CA LEU A 19 2.47 40.54 -1.00
C LEU A 19 2.91 39.14 -0.56
N LEU A 20 3.63 39.03 0.56
CA LEU A 20 4.00 37.75 1.15
C LEU A 20 2.83 37.02 1.82
N GLN A 21 1.68 37.66 2.06
CA GLN A 21 0.49 36.96 2.59
C GLN A 21 -0.33 36.24 1.51
N ILE A 22 -0.10 36.57 0.24
CA ILE A 22 -0.81 36.00 -0.90
C ILE A 22 -0.32 34.57 -1.14
N ASP A 23 -1.27 33.65 -1.25
CA ASP A 23 -1.09 32.27 -1.68
C ASP A 23 -1.70 32.12 -3.07
N ASP A 24 -1.31 31.07 -3.76
CA ASP A 24 -1.86 30.76 -5.07
C ASP A 24 -3.27 30.15 -4.92
N ASP A 25 -4.06 30.22 -5.99
CA ASP A 25 -5.28 29.41 -6.08
C ASP A 25 -4.91 27.93 -6.19
N LEU A 26 -5.83 27.06 -5.78
CA LEU A 26 -5.65 25.62 -5.94
C LEU A 26 -5.64 25.27 -7.44
N ASP A 27 -4.66 24.48 -7.88
CA ASP A 27 -4.59 24.06 -9.27
C ASP A 27 -5.81 23.19 -9.63
N PRO A 28 -6.42 23.35 -10.82
CA PRO A 28 -7.59 22.57 -11.22
C PRO A 28 -7.37 21.06 -11.18
N GLU A 29 -6.14 20.62 -11.45
CA GLU A 29 -5.77 19.21 -11.37
C GLU A 29 -5.75 18.67 -9.93
N VAL A 30 -5.35 19.50 -8.96
CA VAL A 30 -5.45 19.14 -7.54
C VAL A 30 -6.90 18.97 -7.15
N ALA A 31 -7.80 19.85 -7.60
CA ALA A 31 -9.23 19.72 -7.33
C ALA A 31 -9.81 18.38 -7.84
N ILE A 32 -9.35 17.88 -8.99
CA ILE A 32 -9.73 16.56 -9.51
C ILE A 32 -9.25 15.45 -8.58
N PHE A 33 -7.99 15.50 -8.11
CA PHE A 33 -7.49 14.52 -7.14
C PHE A 33 -8.29 14.54 -5.83
N LEU A 34 -8.67 15.72 -5.33
CA LEU A 34 -9.50 15.82 -4.13
C LEU A 34 -10.87 15.18 -4.34
N GLU A 35 -11.51 15.40 -5.49
CA GLU A 35 -12.79 14.76 -5.83
C GLU A 35 -12.66 13.23 -5.93
N GLN A 36 -11.59 12.73 -6.53
CA GLN A 36 -11.31 11.28 -6.64
C GLN A 36 -11.03 10.64 -5.27
N ALA A 37 -10.47 11.38 -4.33
CA ALA A 37 -10.08 10.90 -3.00
C ALA A 37 -11.22 10.94 -1.97
N GLU A 38 -12.39 11.49 -2.34
CA GLU A 38 -13.56 11.52 -1.47
C GLU A 38 -13.91 10.11 -0.99
N PRO A 39 -14.06 9.89 0.33
CA PRO A 39 -14.39 8.59 0.85
C PRO A 39 -15.68 8.05 0.25
N ALA A 40 -15.72 6.73 0.02
CA ALA A 40 -16.95 6.10 -0.41
C ALA A 40 -18.06 6.32 0.62
N LYS A 41 -19.32 6.38 0.16
CA LYS A 41 -20.48 6.57 1.04
C LYS A 41 -20.85 5.29 1.78
N HIS A 42 -20.54 4.14 1.18
CA HIS A 42 -20.90 2.82 1.68
C HIS A 42 -19.94 1.78 1.12
N SER A 43 -19.54 0.82 1.96
CA SER A 43 -18.78 -0.37 1.59
C SER A 43 -18.92 -1.39 2.72
N ASP A 44 -19.72 -2.42 2.50
CA ASP A 44 -19.88 -3.51 3.46
C ASP A 44 -18.56 -4.26 3.63
N ALA A 45 -17.79 -4.48 2.56
CA ALA A 45 -16.49 -5.11 2.65
C ALA A 45 -15.50 -4.32 3.53
N TYR A 46 -15.46 -2.99 3.44
CA TYR A 46 -14.58 -2.18 4.29
C TYR A 46 -15.00 -2.23 5.76
N VAL A 47 -16.30 -2.07 6.05
CA VAL A 47 -16.84 -2.19 7.40
C VAL A 47 -16.58 -3.59 7.97
N TYR A 48 -16.81 -4.63 7.18
CA TYR A 48 -16.53 -6.01 7.56
C TYR A 48 -15.05 -6.20 7.90
N LEU A 49 -14.15 -5.64 7.09
CA LEU A 49 -12.72 -5.73 7.32
C LEU A 49 -12.29 -5.01 8.61
N LEU A 50 -12.85 -3.84 8.90
CA LEU A 50 -12.61 -3.13 10.16
C LEU A 50 -12.96 -4.00 11.37
N GLY A 51 -14.12 -4.67 11.32
CA GLY A 51 -14.60 -5.53 12.41
C GLY A 51 -14.16 -6.99 12.34
N ILE A 52 -13.28 -7.40 11.42
CA ILE A 52 -12.85 -8.81 11.26
C ILE A 52 -12.26 -9.39 12.55
N VAL A 53 -11.80 -8.53 13.46
CA VAL A 53 -11.15 -8.82 14.74
C VAL A 53 -12.11 -9.17 15.87
N ALA A 54 -13.43 -8.99 15.70
CA ALA A 54 -14.45 -9.13 16.74
C ALA A 54 -14.35 -10.47 17.49
N ALA A 55 -14.84 -10.58 18.73
CA ALA A 55 -14.84 -11.88 19.43
C ALA A 55 -15.63 -12.95 18.62
N GLU A 56 -15.41 -14.24 18.87
CA GLU A 56 -16.02 -15.33 18.07
C GLU A 56 -17.55 -15.26 18.00
N ASP A 57 -18.18 -14.75 19.07
CA ASP A 57 -19.61 -14.60 19.24
C ASP A 57 -20.17 -13.23 18.79
N GLU A 58 -19.32 -12.36 18.26
CA GLU A 58 -19.68 -11.04 17.75
C GLU A 58 -19.67 -10.97 16.22
N GLU A 59 -20.55 -10.14 15.65
CA GLU A 59 -20.67 -9.95 14.21
C GLU A 59 -19.68 -8.89 13.69
N PRO A 60 -18.81 -9.20 12.70
CA PRO A 60 -17.84 -8.24 12.17
C PRO A 60 -18.44 -6.95 11.63
N LEU A 61 -19.64 -6.99 11.03
CA LEU A 61 -20.29 -5.78 10.52
C LEU A 61 -20.72 -4.84 11.66
N GLU A 62 -21.16 -5.39 12.79
CA GLU A 62 -21.58 -4.57 13.93
C GLU A 62 -20.38 -3.88 14.56
N LEU A 63 -19.31 -4.62 14.85
CA LEU A 63 -18.07 -4.05 15.38
C LEU A 63 -17.44 -3.05 14.39
N GLY A 64 -17.42 -3.38 13.10
CA GLY A 64 -16.87 -2.50 12.07
C GLY A 64 -17.58 -1.15 12.02
N ASN A 65 -18.91 -1.15 12.13
CA ASN A 65 -19.69 0.09 12.18
C ASN A 65 -19.42 0.87 13.46
N GLN A 66 -19.30 0.20 14.62
CA GLN A 66 -18.94 0.84 15.88
C GLN A 66 -17.57 1.54 15.76
N LEU A 67 -16.55 0.83 15.26
CA LEU A 67 -15.21 1.36 15.09
C LEU A 67 -15.17 2.53 14.10
N LEU A 68 -15.84 2.42 12.95
CA LEU A 68 -15.91 3.49 11.97
C LEU A 68 -16.57 4.75 12.54
N ASN A 69 -17.63 4.59 13.34
CA ASN A 69 -18.29 5.72 14.00
C ASN A 69 -17.39 6.37 15.07
N ALA A 70 -16.69 5.57 15.88
CA ALA A 70 -15.74 6.09 16.87
C ALA A 70 -14.59 6.87 16.20
N MET A 71 -14.05 6.36 15.09
CA MET A 71 -13.02 7.04 14.30
C MET A 71 -13.52 8.39 13.77
N ARG A 72 -14.71 8.43 13.17
CA ARG A 72 -15.31 9.67 12.64
C ARG A 72 -15.54 10.72 13.73
N GLN A 73 -16.01 10.29 14.91
CA GLN A 73 -16.18 11.20 16.05
C GLN A 73 -14.85 11.79 16.53
N ALA A 74 -13.78 10.98 16.57
CA ALA A 74 -12.45 11.44 16.91
C ALA A 74 -11.90 12.41 15.84
N GLU A 75 -12.12 12.13 14.56
CA GLU A 75 -11.71 13.00 13.44
C GLU A 75 -12.35 14.39 13.47
N ASP A 76 -13.61 14.49 13.93
CA ASP A 76 -14.32 15.77 14.03
C ASP A 76 -13.79 16.64 15.20
N GLY A 77 -13.17 16.01 16.21
CA GLY A 77 -12.57 16.68 17.37
C GLY A 77 -11.08 16.99 17.25
N TYR A 78 -10.35 16.25 16.41
CA TYR A 78 -8.90 16.34 16.29
C TYR A 78 -8.43 17.60 15.56
N LYS A 79 -7.41 18.26 16.11
CA LYS A 79 -6.68 19.35 15.47
C LYS A 79 -5.21 18.98 15.30
N PHE A 80 -4.62 19.44 14.20
CA PHE A 80 -3.18 19.31 14.01
C PHE A 80 -2.45 20.05 15.12
N GLY A 81 -1.56 19.35 15.84
CA GLY A 81 -0.88 19.85 17.04
C GLY A 81 -1.36 19.20 18.34
N ASP A 82 -2.50 18.51 18.33
CA ASP A 82 -2.95 17.70 19.48
C ASP A 82 -1.94 16.57 19.75
N GLU A 83 -1.69 16.28 21.04
CA GLU A 83 -0.68 15.30 21.46
C GLU A 83 -0.99 13.88 20.95
N THR A 84 -2.27 13.52 20.85
CA THR A 84 -2.71 12.17 20.50
C THR A 84 -4.04 12.17 19.74
N PHE A 85 -4.10 11.39 18.66
CA PHE A 85 -5.37 10.99 18.04
C PHE A 85 -5.91 9.74 18.75
N GLU A 86 -6.98 9.89 19.53
CA GLU A 86 -7.57 8.81 20.31
C GLU A 86 -9.03 8.58 19.94
N PHE A 87 -9.42 7.31 19.83
CA PHE A 87 -10.79 6.87 19.68
C PHE A 87 -11.01 5.62 20.53
N GLU A 88 -12.27 5.26 20.79
CA GLU A 88 -12.61 4.05 21.52
C GLU A 88 -12.22 2.80 20.71
N ALA A 89 -11.05 2.24 21.00
CA ALA A 89 -10.55 1.04 20.35
C ALA A 89 -11.22 -0.22 20.92
N TYR A 90 -11.35 -1.24 20.08
CA TYR A 90 -11.83 -2.55 20.52
C TYR A 90 -10.78 -3.23 21.44
N PRO A 91 -11.18 -3.75 22.62
CA PRO A 91 -10.24 -4.29 23.60
C PRO A 91 -9.35 -5.41 23.04
N GLU A 92 -8.03 -5.32 23.25
CA GLU A 92 -7.05 -6.28 22.72
C GLU A 92 -7.29 -7.71 23.21
N ASP A 93 -7.73 -7.88 24.46
CA ASP A 93 -8.01 -9.17 25.10
C ASP A 93 -9.24 -9.86 24.53
N LYS A 94 -10.11 -9.12 23.82
CA LYS A 94 -11.30 -9.67 23.15
C LYS A 94 -11.10 -9.96 21.67
N LYS A 95 -9.97 -9.56 21.07
CA LYS A 95 -9.71 -9.79 19.65
C LYS A 95 -9.52 -11.27 19.35
N LEU A 96 -9.94 -11.69 18.15
CA LEU A 96 -9.56 -13.02 17.66
C LEU A 96 -8.05 -13.20 17.73
N ILE A 97 -7.61 -14.33 18.25
CA ILE A 97 -6.19 -14.66 18.34
C ILE A 97 -5.63 -14.83 16.94
N LEU A 98 -4.64 -14.01 16.59
CA LEU A 98 -3.93 -14.12 15.33
C LEU A 98 -3.09 -15.41 15.30
N PRO A 99 -3.11 -16.16 14.19
CA PRO A 99 -2.24 -17.31 14.02
C PRO A 99 -0.76 -16.93 14.03
N THR A 100 0.05 -17.69 14.76
CA THR A 100 1.51 -17.53 14.90
C THR A 100 2.23 -18.85 14.68
N GLY A 101 3.57 -18.82 14.64
CA GLY A 101 4.42 -20.00 14.45
C GLY A 101 4.89 -20.22 13.01
N GLU A 102 5.61 -21.32 12.78
CA GLU A 102 6.31 -21.60 11.53
C GLU A 102 5.40 -21.75 10.32
N LEU A 103 4.15 -22.22 10.49
CA LEU A 103 3.17 -22.27 9.39
C LEU A 103 2.76 -20.89 8.86
N PHE A 104 3.02 -19.83 9.62
CA PHE A 104 2.65 -18.45 9.32
C PHE A 104 3.87 -17.54 9.12
N CYS A 105 5.01 -18.13 8.74
CA CYS A 105 6.20 -17.44 8.27
C CYS A 105 5.94 -16.59 7.02
N LYS A 106 6.88 -15.69 6.73
CA LYS A 106 6.89 -14.92 5.49
C LYS A 106 7.38 -15.82 4.36
N SER A 107 6.65 -15.89 3.25
CA SER A 107 6.94 -16.86 2.16
C SER A 107 8.33 -16.75 1.53
N TRP A 108 8.99 -15.61 1.67
CA TRP A 108 10.34 -15.36 1.17
C TRP A 108 11.44 -15.74 2.16
N GLN A 109 11.07 -16.16 3.38
CA GLN A 109 12.02 -16.70 4.35
C GLN A 109 12.42 -18.12 3.94
N GLU A 110 13.71 -18.42 4.12
CA GLU A 110 14.25 -19.75 3.92
C GLU A 110 13.50 -20.79 4.77
N GLY A 111 13.23 -21.96 4.20
CA GLY A 111 12.53 -23.05 4.89
C GLY A 111 11.03 -22.85 5.11
N CYS A 112 10.47 -21.65 4.84
CA CYS A 112 9.06 -21.35 5.10
C CYS A 112 8.10 -22.32 4.39
N TRP A 113 8.30 -22.51 3.08
CA TRP A 113 7.48 -23.43 2.29
C TRP A 113 7.64 -24.89 2.72
N GLN A 114 8.84 -25.30 3.13
CA GLN A 114 9.06 -26.64 3.65
C GLN A 114 8.29 -26.87 4.94
N ALA A 115 8.36 -25.94 5.91
CA ALA A 115 7.58 -26.02 7.14
C ALA A 115 6.06 -26.06 6.87
N VAL A 116 5.59 -25.28 5.88
CA VAL A 116 4.18 -25.26 5.49
C VAL A 116 3.71 -26.60 4.92
N PHE A 117 4.53 -27.30 4.12
CA PHE A 117 4.13 -28.55 3.45
C PHE A 117 4.37 -29.83 4.29
N ASP A 118 5.40 -29.86 5.14
CA ASP A 118 5.78 -31.09 5.86
C ASP A 118 4.92 -31.32 7.13
N ASN A 119 4.46 -30.27 7.79
CA ASN A 119 3.84 -30.33 9.13
C ASN A 119 2.31 -30.51 9.11
N LYS A 120 1.83 -31.70 8.68
CA LYS A 120 0.38 -31.98 8.52
C LYS A 120 -0.41 -31.82 9.82
N HIS A 121 0.09 -32.32 10.94
CA HIS A 121 -0.64 -32.29 12.21
C HIS A 121 -0.87 -30.84 12.67
N GLU A 122 0.16 -30.01 12.57
CA GLU A 122 0.15 -28.60 12.90
C GLU A 122 -0.81 -27.84 11.99
N ARG A 123 -0.86 -28.17 10.69
CA ARG A 123 -1.84 -27.60 9.76
C ARG A 123 -3.27 -27.94 10.15
N ASP A 124 -3.55 -29.22 10.43
CA ASP A 124 -4.88 -29.66 10.86
C ASP A 124 -5.31 -28.96 12.15
N GLN A 125 -4.38 -28.77 13.09
CA GLN A 125 -4.63 -28.05 14.33
C GLN A 125 -4.87 -26.56 14.09
N ALA A 126 -4.06 -25.90 13.24
CA ALA A 126 -4.22 -24.49 12.91
C ALA A 126 -5.57 -24.19 12.23
N LEU A 127 -5.99 -25.04 11.29
CA LEU A 127 -7.28 -24.91 10.61
C LEU A 127 -8.47 -25.08 11.55
N LYS A 128 -8.36 -25.96 12.56
CA LYS A 128 -9.39 -26.12 13.60
C LYS A 128 -9.41 -24.93 14.56
N THR A 129 -8.23 -24.52 15.04
CA THR A 129 -8.07 -23.46 16.06
C THR A 129 -8.51 -22.11 15.52
N HIS A 130 -8.25 -21.83 14.23
CA HIS A 130 -8.55 -20.54 13.61
C HIS A 130 -9.68 -20.63 12.57
N ALA A 131 -10.62 -21.57 12.75
CA ALA A 131 -11.73 -21.78 11.84
C ALA A 131 -12.61 -20.52 11.67
N VAL A 132 -12.86 -19.79 12.76
CA VAL A 132 -13.64 -18.54 12.74
C VAL A 132 -12.97 -17.49 11.85
N LEU A 133 -11.66 -17.28 11.99
CA LEU A 133 -10.91 -16.34 11.15
C LEU A 133 -10.96 -16.75 9.66
N LEU A 134 -10.77 -18.04 9.37
CA LEU A 134 -10.88 -18.54 7.99
C LEU A 134 -12.28 -18.29 7.41
N GLN A 135 -13.34 -18.56 8.17
CA GLN A 135 -14.71 -18.30 7.74
C GLN A 135 -14.94 -16.82 7.46
N ARG A 136 -14.53 -15.93 8.37
CA ARG A 136 -14.69 -14.48 8.19
C ARG A 136 -13.94 -13.97 6.97
N TYR A 137 -12.74 -14.47 6.75
CA TYR A 137 -11.98 -14.16 5.56
C TYR A 137 -12.66 -14.61 4.26
N GLN A 138 -13.23 -15.81 4.25
CA GLN A 138 -13.99 -16.31 3.10
C GLN A 138 -15.26 -15.50 2.84
N THR A 139 -15.88 -14.93 3.88
CA THR A 139 -16.97 -13.96 3.72
C THR A 139 -16.44 -12.68 3.08
N PHE A 140 -15.40 -12.07 3.67
CA PHE A 140 -14.78 -10.84 3.15
C PHE A 140 -14.37 -10.95 1.67
N ILE A 141 -13.66 -12.03 1.30
CA ILE A 141 -13.12 -12.15 -0.06
C ILE A 141 -14.23 -12.27 -1.11
N LYS A 142 -15.42 -12.75 -0.73
CA LYS A 142 -16.60 -12.85 -1.60
C LYS A 142 -17.43 -11.57 -1.66
N THR A 143 -17.19 -10.61 -0.76
CA THR A 143 -17.87 -9.32 -0.75
C THR A 143 -17.17 -8.37 -1.75
N PRO A 144 -17.84 -7.95 -2.85
CA PRO A 144 -17.15 -7.33 -3.99
C PRO A 144 -16.96 -5.80 -3.89
N ASP A 145 -17.54 -5.14 -2.89
CA ASP A 145 -17.71 -3.68 -2.81
C ASP A 145 -16.64 -2.97 -1.99
N TYR A 146 -15.44 -3.54 -1.87
CA TYR A 146 -14.36 -2.96 -1.06
C TYR A 146 -13.96 -1.57 -1.57
N GLN A 147 -14.24 -0.54 -0.76
CA GLN A 147 -13.90 0.86 -0.98
C GLN A 147 -13.63 1.54 0.36
N THR A 148 -12.63 2.40 0.45
CA THR A 148 -12.23 3.00 1.71
C THR A 148 -13.25 4.04 2.20
N LEU A 149 -13.67 3.92 3.47
CA LEU A 149 -14.65 4.83 4.11
C LEU A 149 -14.03 5.84 5.08
N SER A 150 -12.74 5.70 5.42
CA SER A 150 -11.96 6.67 6.19
C SER A 150 -11.67 7.92 5.37
N LYS A 151 -11.40 9.06 6.03
CA LYS A 151 -10.91 10.26 5.36
C LYS A 151 -9.40 10.16 5.11
N PRO A 152 -8.89 10.71 3.99
CA PRO A 152 -7.45 10.78 3.74
C PRO A 152 -6.80 11.79 4.69
N ARG A 153 -6.27 11.32 5.83
CA ARG A 153 -5.58 12.15 6.84
C ARG A 153 -4.32 11.46 7.33
N LEU A 154 -3.38 12.21 7.91
CA LEU A 154 -2.20 11.62 8.56
C LEU A 154 -2.55 10.69 9.74
N THR A 155 -3.72 10.90 10.36
CA THR A 155 -4.27 10.07 11.43
C THR A 155 -5.18 8.97 10.91
N GLU A 156 -5.20 8.72 9.60
CA GLU A 156 -6.02 7.68 9.00
C GLU A 156 -5.71 6.31 9.63
N VAL A 157 -6.76 5.67 10.15
CA VAL A 157 -6.66 4.32 10.71
C VAL A 157 -6.94 3.32 9.60
N TYR A 158 -5.93 2.52 9.26
CA TYR A 158 -6.10 1.46 8.28
C TYR A 158 -6.83 0.24 8.87
N PRO A 159 -7.61 -0.47 8.05
CA PRO A 159 -8.17 -1.75 8.46
C PRO A 159 -7.08 -2.75 8.87
N PRO A 160 -7.41 -3.75 9.70
CA PRO A 160 -6.45 -4.68 10.30
C PRO A 160 -5.97 -5.76 9.30
N PHE A 161 -5.28 -5.34 8.23
CA PHE A 161 -4.82 -6.18 7.11
C PHE A 161 -4.00 -7.42 7.52
N GLN A 162 -3.36 -7.39 8.68
CA GLN A 162 -2.66 -8.57 9.24
C GLN A 162 -3.57 -9.81 9.36
N TYR A 163 -4.87 -9.63 9.64
CA TYR A 163 -5.84 -10.72 9.69
C TYR A 163 -6.06 -11.33 8.30
N LEU A 164 -6.06 -10.51 7.24
CA LEU A 164 -6.15 -11.01 5.85
C LEU A 164 -4.92 -11.83 5.47
N LEU A 165 -3.71 -11.36 5.79
CA LEU A 165 -2.47 -12.09 5.50
C LEU A 165 -2.46 -13.46 6.20
N LYS A 166 -2.84 -13.51 7.48
CA LYS A 166 -2.88 -14.77 8.24
C LYS A 166 -4.00 -15.69 7.76
N ALA A 167 -5.17 -15.16 7.43
CA ALA A 167 -6.26 -15.96 6.90
C ALA A 167 -6.01 -16.48 5.48
N ASN A 168 -5.32 -15.70 4.63
CA ASN A 168 -4.84 -16.16 3.33
C ASN A 168 -3.91 -17.37 3.47
N ARG A 169 -3.02 -17.36 4.47
CA ARG A 169 -2.21 -18.54 4.79
C ARG A 169 -3.09 -19.73 5.17
N LEU A 170 -4.16 -19.56 5.96
CA LEU A 170 -5.10 -20.64 6.28
C LEU A 170 -5.75 -21.24 5.02
N VAL A 171 -6.09 -20.45 4.01
CA VAL A 171 -6.58 -20.97 2.71
C VAL A 171 -5.51 -21.84 2.04
N ILE A 172 -4.26 -21.40 2.02
CA ILE A 172 -3.14 -22.19 1.50
C ILE A 172 -2.99 -23.51 2.27
N LEU A 173 -3.06 -23.50 3.61
CA LEU A 173 -2.99 -24.72 4.42
C LEU A 173 -4.14 -25.69 4.10
N SER A 174 -5.36 -25.16 3.93
CA SER A 174 -6.55 -25.93 3.51
C SER A 174 -6.33 -26.61 2.15
N ALA A 175 -5.81 -25.88 1.17
CA ALA A 175 -5.51 -26.42 -0.16
C ALA A 175 -4.46 -27.55 -0.09
N ILE A 176 -3.39 -27.36 0.68
CA ILE A 176 -2.34 -28.38 0.89
C ILE A 176 -2.94 -29.65 1.52
N ASN A 177 -3.85 -29.52 2.48
CA ASN A 177 -4.51 -30.67 3.09
C ASN A 177 -5.42 -31.43 2.10
N LYS A 178 -6.09 -30.73 1.17
CA LYS A 178 -6.90 -31.35 0.11
C LYS A 178 -6.03 -32.10 -0.90
N MET A 179 -4.88 -31.54 -1.26
CA MET A 179 -3.87 -32.21 -2.07
C MET A 179 -3.48 -33.56 -1.46
N GLN A 180 -3.10 -33.58 -0.17
CA GLN A 180 -2.66 -34.80 0.52
C GLN A 180 -3.78 -35.83 0.73
N SER A 181 -5.04 -35.42 0.62
CA SER A 181 -6.22 -36.30 0.74
C SER A 181 -6.67 -36.90 -0.60
N ALA A 182 -5.76 -37.00 -1.58
CA ALA A 182 -6.02 -37.48 -2.95
C ALA A 182 -7.08 -36.66 -3.72
N LYS A 183 -7.22 -35.37 -3.41
CA LYS A 183 -8.10 -34.43 -4.14
C LYS A 183 -7.32 -33.23 -4.68
N PRO A 184 -6.22 -33.43 -5.43
CA PRO A 184 -5.32 -32.35 -5.78
C PRO A 184 -5.90 -31.38 -6.83
N ALA A 185 -6.83 -31.85 -7.68
CA ALA A 185 -7.61 -30.97 -8.55
C ALA A 185 -8.48 -29.95 -7.78
N LEU A 186 -9.02 -30.34 -6.61
CA LEU A 186 -9.79 -29.40 -5.78
C LEU A 186 -8.90 -28.33 -5.15
N ALA A 187 -7.66 -28.69 -4.78
CA ALA A 187 -6.69 -27.72 -4.26
C ALA A 187 -6.29 -26.69 -5.32
N VAL A 188 -6.06 -27.14 -6.56
CA VAL A 188 -5.77 -26.26 -7.71
C VAL A 188 -6.96 -25.33 -8.00
N SER A 189 -8.19 -25.86 -8.04
CA SER A 189 -9.40 -25.05 -8.25
C SER A 189 -9.57 -23.99 -7.17
N GLU A 190 -9.44 -24.39 -5.90
CA GLU A 190 -9.57 -23.48 -4.75
C GLU A 190 -8.56 -22.33 -4.83
N LEU A 191 -7.28 -22.61 -5.07
CA LEU A 191 -6.26 -21.56 -5.17
C LEU A 191 -6.48 -20.66 -6.39
N THR A 192 -6.91 -21.21 -7.52
CA THR A 192 -7.17 -20.43 -8.74
C THR A 192 -8.37 -19.49 -8.58
N GLU A 193 -9.46 -19.99 -8.01
CA GLU A 193 -10.63 -19.18 -7.66
C GLU A 193 -10.28 -18.11 -6.63
N HIS A 194 -9.43 -18.46 -5.66
CA HIS A 194 -8.97 -17.54 -4.63
C HIS A 194 -8.10 -16.42 -5.19
N ILE A 195 -7.16 -16.74 -6.09
CA ILE A 195 -6.37 -15.75 -6.84
C ILE A 195 -7.30 -14.80 -7.61
N THR A 196 -8.34 -15.33 -8.25
CA THR A 196 -9.31 -14.52 -9.00
C THR A 196 -10.05 -13.54 -8.08
N SER A 197 -10.44 -13.99 -6.89
CA SER A 197 -11.12 -13.15 -5.90
C SER A 197 -10.17 -12.08 -5.34
N LEU A 198 -8.92 -12.43 -5.04
CA LEU A 198 -7.89 -11.48 -4.61
C LEU A 198 -7.59 -10.40 -5.66
N ARG A 199 -7.60 -10.78 -6.94
CA ARG A 199 -7.43 -9.85 -8.06
C ARG A 199 -8.56 -8.83 -8.16
N GLN A 200 -9.79 -9.22 -7.85
CA GLN A 200 -10.92 -8.30 -7.78
C GLN A 200 -10.73 -7.28 -6.64
N HIS A 201 -10.24 -7.72 -5.47
CA HIS A 201 -9.91 -6.80 -4.37
C HIS A 201 -8.70 -5.91 -4.69
N LEU A 202 -7.67 -6.44 -5.36
CA LEU A 202 -6.54 -5.66 -5.84
C LEU A 202 -7.00 -4.54 -6.79
N LYS A 203 -7.93 -4.85 -7.70
CA LYS A 203 -8.53 -3.86 -8.60
C LYS A 203 -9.25 -2.75 -7.84
N SER A 204 -10.05 -3.11 -6.83
CA SER A 204 -10.84 -2.13 -6.06
C SER A 204 -10.04 -1.36 -5.00
N ALA A 205 -8.86 -1.84 -4.61
CA ALA A 205 -8.03 -1.18 -3.60
C ALA A 205 -7.62 0.22 -4.05
N ASP A 206 -7.95 1.20 -3.21
CA ASP A 206 -7.77 2.65 -3.40
C ASP A 206 -6.67 3.24 -2.50
N THR A 207 -5.93 2.38 -1.78
CA THR A 207 -4.78 2.74 -0.96
C THR A 207 -3.54 1.98 -1.43
N VAL A 208 -2.36 2.60 -1.30
CA VAL A 208 -1.08 1.92 -1.61
C VAL A 208 -0.91 0.67 -0.74
N ILE A 209 -1.24 0.75 0.54
CA ILE A 209 -1.17 -0.38 1.48
C ILE A 209 -2.09 -1.52 1.02
N GLY A 210 -3.34 -1.22 0.66
CA GLY A 210 -4.28 -2.23 0.14
C GLY A 210 -3.73 -2.94 -1.10
N LYS A 211 -3.19 -2.19 -2.07
CA LYS A 211 -2.55 -2.75 -3.27
C LYS A 211 -1.39 -3.68 -2.93
N MET A 212 -0.56 -3.33 -1.95
CA MET A 212 0.58 -4.17 -1.54
C MET A 212 0.14 -5.45 -0.85
N ILE A 213 -0.86 -5.38 0.03
CA ILE A 213 -1.40 -6.55 0.74
C ILE A 213 -1.97 -7.56 -0.24
N PHE A 214 -2.83 -7.14 -1.18
CA PHE A 214 -3.43 -8.06 -2.14
C PHE A 214 -2.40 -8.63 -3.13
N THR A 215 -1.43 -7.82 -3.57
CA THR A 215 -0.30 -8.29 -4.39
C THR A 215 0.47 -9.41 -3.70
N LYS A 216 0.80 -9.22 -2.41
CA LYS A 216 1.51 -10.23 -1.61
C LYS A 216 0.71 -11.52 -1.47
N MET A 217 -0.59 -11.40 -1.19
CA MET A 217 -1.48 -12.56 -1.06
C MET A 217 -1.59 -13.33 -2.38
N ILE A 218 -1.71 -12.65 -3.52
CA ILE A 218 -1.74 -13.30 -4.84
C ILE A 218 -0.42 -14.04 -5.09
N SER A 219 0.71 -13.37 -4.84
CA SER A 219 2.04 -14.00 -4.97
C SER A 219 2.15 -15.29 -4.16
N ASP A 220 1.76 -15.28 -2.89
CA ASP A 220 1.84 -16.45 -2.01
C ASP A 220 0.96 -17.60 -2.52
N ASN A 221 -0.22 -17.31 -3.07
CA ASN A 221 -1.08 -18.33 -3.65
C ASN A 221 -0.51 -18.91 -4.95
N ILE A 222 0.17 -18.10 -5.78
CA ILE A 222 0.85 -18.58 -6.99
C ILE A 222 2.00 -19.53 -6.63
N ASP A 223 2.80 -19.20 -5.61
CA ASP A 223 3.87 -20.08 -5.13
C ASP A 223 3.32 -21.40 -4.59
N ALA A 224 2.25 -21.36 -3.77
CA ALA A 224 1.58 -22.56 -3.28
C ALA A 224 1.00 -23.42 -4.43
N LEU A 225 0.36 -22.77 -5.41
CA LEU A 225 -0.20 -23.43 -6.58
C LEU A 225 0.88 -24.13 -7.40
N SER A 226 2.02 -23.46 -7.65
CA SER A 226 3.15 -24.04 -8.37
C SER A 226 3.70 -25.28 -7.68
N LEU A 227 3.91 -25.22 -6.36
CA LEU A 227 4.37 -26.35 -5.56
C LEU A 227 3.41 -27.55 -5.62
N ILE A 228 2.10 -27.30 -5.49
CA ILE A 228 1.07 -28.36 -5.56
C ILE A 228 1.07 -29.04 -6.93
N ILE A 229 1.12 -28.25 -8.00
CA ILE A 229 1.14 -28.75 -9.38
C ILE A 229 2.37 -29.62 -9.63
N GLN A 230 3.55 -29.13 -9.27
CA GLN A 230 4.81 -29.84 -9.47
C GLN A 230 4.90 -31.13 -8.64
N GLN A 231 4.34 -31.16 -7.44
CA GLN A 231 4.35 -32.34 -6.58
C GLN A 231 3.37 -33.43 -7.03
N GLN A 232 2.26 -33.06 -7.67
CA GLN A 232 1.17 -33.98 -8.04
C GLN A 232 1.12 -34.30 -9.54
N ASP A 233 2.01 -33.72 -10.35
CA ASP A 233 2.03 -33.84 -11.81
C ASP A 233 0.66 -33.53 -12.44
N ILE A 234 0.05 -32.41 -12.02
CA ILE A 234 -1.25 -31.97 -12.53
C ILE A 234 -1.06 -30.99 -13.69
N ALA A 235 -1.67 -31.31 -14.83
CA ALA A 235 -1.80 -30.32 -15.90
C ALA A 235 -2.83 -29.23 -15.54
N VAL A 236 -2.43 -27.98 -15.68
CA VAL A 236 -3.31 -26.81 -15.61
C VAL A 236 -3.68 -26.38 -17.03
N ASN A 237 -4.97 -26.31 -17.31
CA ASN A 237 -5.47 -26.00 -18.66
C ASN A 237 -5.46 -24.49 -18.96
N ASP A 238 -5.65 -23.66 -17.94
CA ASP A 238 -5.81 -22.22 -18.10
C ASP A 238 -4.59 -21.46 -17.54
N ALA A 239 -3.95 -20.67 -18.39
CA ALA A 239 -2.91 -19.75 -17.96
C ALA A 239 -3.51 -18.63 -17.08
N LEU A 240 -2.78 -18.21 -16.05
CA LEU A 240 -3.15 -17.03 -15.28
C LEU A 240 -2.91 -15.78 -16.15
N PRO A 241 -3.93 -14.94 -16.42
CA PRO A 241 -3.68 -13.73 -17.19
C PRO A 241 -2.78 -12.78 -16.40
N PRO A 242 -1.92 -11.98 -17.05
CA PRO A 242 -1.22 -10.88 -16.39
C PRO A 242 -2.21 -9.97 -15.62
N ILE A 243 -1.76 -9.32 -14.54
CA ILE A 243 -2.53 -8.27 -13.89
C ILE A 243 -2.74 -7.12 -14.88
N SER A 244 -4.00 -6.69 -14.97
CA SER A 244 -4.48 -5.64 -15.87
C SER A 244 -4.12 -4.25 -15.35
N LEU A 245 -4.30 -3.24 -16.21
CA LEU A 245 -4.08 -1.84 -15.82
C LEU A 245 -4.90 -1.45 -14.57
N PRO A 246 -6.22 -1.70 -14.46
CA PRO A 246 -6.97 -1.38 -13.25
C PRO A 246 -6.47 -2.07 -11.97
N GLU A 247 -5.80 -3.21 -12.08
CA GLU A 247 -5.23 -3.92 -10.93
C GLU A 247 -3.93 -3.25 -10.44
N ARG A 248 -3.09 -2.77 -11.34
CA ARG A 248 -1.78 -2.16 -11.03
C ARG A 248 -1.79 -0.63 -10.93
N ASP A 249 -2.80 0.03 -11.48
CA ASP A 249 -2.92 1.48 -11.46
C ASP A 249 -3.02 2.01 -10.03
N LEU A 250 -2.24 3.05 -9.74
CA LEU A 250 -2.21 3.74 -8.46
C LEU A 250 -2.87 5.12 -8.50
N GLU A 251 -3.55 5.52 -9.58
CA GLU A 251 -4.14 6.85 -9.72
C GLU A 251 -5.00 7.25 -8.51
N ILE A 252 -5.98 6.42 -8.13
CA ILE A 252 -6.85 6.68 -6.97
C ILE A 252 -6.05 6.69 -5.66
N ALA A 253 -5.07 5.80 -5.53
CA ALA A 253 -4.20 5.79 -4.35
C ALA A 253 -3.37 7.08 -4.25
N MET A 254 -2.86 7.60 -5.37
CA MET A 254 -2.12 8.86 -5.43
C MET A 254 -3.04 10.08 -5.21
N ALA A 255 -4.28 10.02 -5.68
CA ALA A 255 -5.30 11.02 -5.35
C ALA A 255 -5.49 11.13 -3.83
N ARG A 256 -5.53 9.98 -3.15
CA ARG A 256 -5.63 9.90 -1.69
C ARG A 256 -4.41 10.52 -0.99
N GLU A 257 -3.20 10.29 -1.50
CA GLU A 257 -1.98 10.93 -0.98
C GLU A 257 -1.97 12.45 -1.19
N VAL A 258 -2.51 12.95 -2.31
CA VAL A 258 -2.69 14.38 -2.56
C VAL A 258 -3.69 14.97 -1.56
N ALA A 259 -4.81 14.28 -1.32
CA ALA A 259 -5.80 14.71 -0.33
C ALA A 259 -5.26 14.72 1.10
N MET A 260 -4.45 13.71 1.49
CA MET A 260 -3.73 13.72 2.76
C MET A 260 -2.78 14.93 2.88
N SER A 261 -2.04 15.23 1.81
CA SER A 261 -1.16 16.40 1.76
C SER A 261 -1.94 17.71 1.85
N TYR A 262 -3.11 17.77 1.21
CA TYR A 262 -4.01 18.93 1.27
C TYR A 262 -4.56 19.17 2.68
N GLU A 263 -5.06 18.13 3.35
CA GLU A 263 -5.55 18.24 4.73
C GLU A 263 -4.42 18.68 5.67
N LEU A 264 -3.23 18.06 5.55
CA LEU A 264 -2.04 18.45 6.32
C LEU A 264 -1.70 19.93 6.12
N TYR A 265 -1.50 20.35 4.88
CA TYR A 265 -1.07 21.71 4.58
C TYR A 265 -2.14 22.75 4.91
N SER A 266 -3.42 22.43 4.76
CA SER A 266 -4.51 23.29 5.19
C SER A 266 -4.54 23.45 6.71
N SER A 267 -4.28 22.38 7.47
CA SER A 267 -4.21 22.43 8.94
C SER A 267 -3.02 23.24 9.48
N LEU A 268 -2.00 23.44 8.65
CA LEU A 268 -0.82 24.24 8.95
C LEU A 268 -0.96 25.72 8.55
N ASP A 269 -2.08 26.12 7.92
CA ASP A 269 -2.25 27.50 7.49
C ASP A 269 -2.26 28.44 8.70
N ARG A 270 -1.38 29.45 8.66
CA ARG A 270 -1.19 30.42 9.76
C ARG A 270 -0.79 29.80 11.10
N SER A 271 -0.51 28.50 11.17
CA SER A 271 -0.18 27.79 12.42
C SER A 271 1.26 28.07 12.86
N PRO A 272 1.49 28.80 13.97
CA PRO A 272 2.84 29.08 14.48
C PRO A 272 3.66 27.83 14.84
N GLU A 273 2.95 26.75 15.16
CA GLU A 273 3.50 25.45 15.59
C GLU A 273 4.35 24.78 14.51
N ILE A 274 4.23 25.21 13.25
CA ILE A 274 5.13 24.76 12.17
C ILE A 274 6.62 25.06 12.47
N PHE A 275 6.90 25.98 13.40
CA PHE A 275 8.25 26.31 13.88
C PHE A 275 8.56 25.76 15.27
N ALA A 276 7.75 24.86 15.82
CA ALA A 276 7.89 24.38 17.20
C ALA A 276 9.29 23.78 17.49
N HIS A 277 9.92 23.08 16.55
CA HIS A 277 11.29 22.57 16.73
C HIS A 277 12.38 23.65 16.68
N ALA A 278 12.12 24.81 16.05
CA ALA A 278 13.04 25.95 16.16
C ALA A 278 13.01 26.57 17.57
N LYS A 279 11.93 26.31 18.34
CA LYS A 279 11.75 26.76 19.73
C LYS A 279 12.59 25.95 20.71
N GLU A 280 12.84 24.67 20.44
CA GLU A 280 13.66 23.79 21.31
C GLU A 280 15.15 24.17 21.32
N GLY A 281 15.64 24.90 20.29
CA GLY A 281 17.02 25.37 20.19
C GLY A 281 17.29 26.79 20.71
N LEU A 282 16.24 27.52 21.15
CA LEU A 282 16.33 28.90 21.64
C LEU A 282 16.00 28.92 23.13
N ASP A 283 16.95 29.38 23.95
CA ASP A 283 16.93 29.39 25.42
C ASP A 283 15.54 29.63 26.05
N ASN A 284 15.22 28.77 27.03
CA ASN A 284 13.96 28.59 27.77
C ASN A 284 13.37 29.83 28.49
N ASN A 285 13.88 31.04 28.26
CA ASN A 285 13.43 32.25 28.94
C ASN A 285 12.73 33.28 28.06
N ASN A 286 12.66 33.09 26.73
CA ASN A 286 11.89 33.95 25.83
C ASN A 286 11.02 33.10 24.91
N SER A 287 9.77 32.86 25.30
CA SER A 287 8.74 32.30 24.42
C SER A 287 8.37 33.33 23.35
N PHE A 288 9.22 33.51 22.33
CA PHE A 288 8.81 34.23 21.14
C PHE A 288 7.76 33.39 20.42
N GLU A 289 6.49 33.73 20.62
CA GLU A 289 5.38 33.16 19.87
C GLU A 289 5.42 33.73 18.45
N THR A 290 5.73 32.88 17.48
CA THR A 290 5.75 33.28 16.07
C THR A 290 4.36 33.77 15.67
N PRO A 291 4.18 35.05 15.26
CA PRO A 291 2.87 35.53 14.87
C PRO A 291 2.32 34.79 13.64
N GLU A 292 1.00 34.62 13.57
CA GLU A 292 0.32 33.96 12.44
C GLU A 292 0.72 34.53 11.08
N TRP A 293 0.93 35.85 10.97
CA TRP A 293 1.33 36.49 9.71
C TRP A 293 2.76 36.13 9.29
N VAL A 294 3.63 35.73 10.22
CA VAL A 294 4.99 35.24 9.94
C VAL A 294 4.92 33.81 9.41
N ALA A 295 4.15 32.93 10.05
CA ALA A 295 3.81 31.61 9.49
C ALA A 295 3.18 31.77 8.10
N ARG A 296 2.23 32.71 8.03
CA ARG A 296 1.65 33.38 6.86
C ARG A 296 2.65 33.54 5.73
N ALA A 297 3.66 34.36 5.99
CA ALA A 297 4.68 34.79 5.05
C ALA A 297 5.64 33.67 4.63
N ALA A 298 5.78 32.63 5.45
CA ALA A 298 6.76 31.56 5.27
C ALA A 298 6.20 30.30 4.59
N PHE A 299 4.92 29.99 4.83
CA PHE A 299 4.24 28.77 4.41
C PHE A 299 2.92 29.07 3.70
N LYS A 300 2.73 28.48 2.52
CA LYS A 300 1.57 28.65 1.64
C LYS A 300 0.94 27.28 1.38
N PRO A 301 -0.21 26.97 1.98
CA PRO A 301 -0.90 25.70 1.78
C PRO A 301 -1.10 25.36 0.31
N ASN A 302 -1.75 26.23 -0.48
CA ASN A 302 -2.12 25.89 -1.86
C ASN A 302 -0.88 25.76 -2.75
N MET A 303 0.09 26.69 -2.65
CA MET A 303 1.36 26.53 -3.36
C MET A 303 2.08 25.23 -2.99
N SER A 304 1.99 24.78 -1.73
CA SER A 304 2.60 23.52 -1.28
C SER A 304 1.91 22.31 -1.88
N VAL A 305 0.57 22.28 -1.91
CA VAL A 305 -0.21 21.18 -2.49
C VAL A 305 -0.04 21.13 -4.01
N ASN A 306 -0.12 22.28 -4.70
CA ASN A 306 0.11 22.39 -6.15
C ASN A 306 1.51 21.87 -6.52
N GLN A 307 2.51 22.17 -5.70
CA GLN A 307 3.86 21.65 -5.89
C GLN A 307 3.96 20.15 -5.59
N ALA A 308 3.29 19.65 -4.55
CA ALA A 308 3.30 18.24 -4.17
C ALA A 308 2.60 17.36 -5.22
N SER A 309 1.49 17.82 -5.77
CA SER A 309 0.65 17.06 -6.71
C SER A 309 1.38 16.63 -7.97
N LEU A 310 2.36 17.42 -8.43
CA LEU A 310 3.22 17.05 -9.57
C LEU A 310 3.93 15.70 -9.34
N PHE A 311 4.44 15.48 -8.12
CA PHE A 311 5.12 14.24 -7.78
C PHE A 311 4.16 13.03 -7.77
N TYR A 312 2.95 13.22 -7.22
CA TYR A 312 1.92 12.17 -7.20
C TYR A 312 1.38 11.87 -8.59
N LYS A 313 1.21 12.89 -9.44
CA LYS A 313 0.83 12.74 -10.85
C LYS A 313 1.86 11.94 -11.63
N GLU A 314 3.14 12.29 -11.50
CA GLU A 314 4.23 11.55 -12.15
C GLU A 314 4.25 10.08 -11.66
N THR A 315 4.05 9.87 -10.37
CA THR A 315 3.99 8.53 -9.76
C THR A 315 2.81 7.72 -10.29
N SER A 316 1.62 8.32 -10.37
CA SER A 316 0.43 7.72 -10.99
C SER A 316 0.73 7.32 -12.44
N ALA A 317 1.27 8.24 -13.25
CA ALA A 317 1.61 7.99 -14.64
C ALA A 317 2.58 6.81 -14.80
N ARG A 318 3.61 6.70 -13.94
CA ARG A 318 4.55 5.56 -13.95
C ARG A 318 3.85 4.23 -13.67
N SER A 319 2.86 4.21 -12.78
CA SER A 319 2.08 2.99 -12.49
C SER A 319 1.24 2.49 -13.67
N GLN A 320 0.95 3.37 -14.63
CA GLN A 320 0.12 3.08 -15.81
C GLN A 320 0.91 2.61 -17.04
N LEU A 321 2.23 2.86 -17.07
CA LEU A 321 3.14 2.49 -18.17
C LEU A 321 3.08 1.00 -18.53
N ALA A 322 3.44 0.65 -19.77
CA ALA A 322 3.70 -0.75 -20.08
C ALA A 322 4.89 -1.29 -19.28
N GLN A 323 4.97 -2.61 -19.09
CA GLN A 323 6.00 -3.22 -18.25
C GLN A 323 7.43 -2.97 -18.78
N THR A 324 7.61 -2.91 -20.10
CA THR A 324 8.88 -2.57 -20.74
C THR A 324 9.25 -1.09 -20.58
N GLU A 325 8.25 -0.21 -20.59
CA GLU A 325 8.44 1.24 -20.42
C GLU A 325 8.80 1.61 -18.97
N PHE A 326 8.21 0.90 -17.99
CA PHE A 326 8.46 1.12 -16.57
C PHE A 326 9.95 0.98 -16.20
N VAL A 327 10.68 0.07 -16.85
CA VAL A 327 12.12 -0.12 -16.62
C VAL A 327 12.90 1.19 -16.85
N PHE A 328 12.57 1.93 -17.91
CA PHE A 328 13.25 3.18 -18.24
C PHE A 328 12.84 4.31 -17.29
N ALA A 329 11.57 4.35 -16.89
CA ALA A 329 11.04 5.37 -16.00
C ALA A 329 11.64 5.34 -14.58
N VAL A 330 12.02 4.16 -14.08
CA VAL A 330 12.64 3.99 -12.75
C VAL A 330 14.07 4.53 -12.69
N VAL A 331 14.80 4.54 -13.82
CA VAL A 331 16.18 5.03 -13.89
C VAL A 331 16.22 6.57 -13.85
N GLU A 332 15.22 7.23 -14.40
CA GLU A 332 15.08 8.69 -14.41
C GLU A 332 14.45 9.18 -13.10
N ARG A 333 15.26 9.32 -12.05
CA ARG A 333 14.78 9.87 -10.77
C ARG A 333 14.29 11.31 -10.92
N ALA A 334 13.15 11.60 -10.29
CA ALA A 334 12.66 12.96 -10.14
C ALA A 334 13.72 13.86 -9.47
N GLN A 335 14.02 14.99 -10.10
CA GLN A 335 14.92 16.00 -9.55
C GLN A 335 14.27 16.65 -8.32
N PRO A 336 15.06 17.05 -7.30
CA PRO A 336 14.52 17.80 -6.18
C PRO A 336 13.82 19.05 -6.69
N GLN A 337 12.63 19.33 -6.16
CA GLN A 337 11.87 20.48 -6.62
C GLN A 337 12.58 21.76 -6.18
N LYS A 338 12.55 22.77 -7.05
CA LYS A 338 13.18 24.07 -6.79
C LYS A 338 12.54 24.72 -5.56
N LEU A 339 13.38 25.24 -4.67
CA LEU A 339 12.93 26.02 -3.52
C LEU A 339 12.21 27.28 -3.98
N GLN A 340 10.98 27.47 -3.52
CA GLN A 340 10.20 28.68 -3.79
C GLN A 340 10.36 29.66 -2.64
N ILE A 341 10.92 30.85 -2.90
CA ILE A 341 11.20 31.85 -1.86
C ILE A 341 9.93 32.28 -1.10
N LYS A 342 8.79 32.37 -1.80
CA LYS A 342 7.50 32.75 -1.20
C LYS A 342 6.88 31.66 -0.32
N ASN A 343 7.31 30.41 -0.48
CA ASN A 343 6.81 29.22 0.19
C ASN A 343 7.98 28.32 0.62
N TRP A 344 8.94 28.91 1.33
CA TRP A 344 10.19 28.22 1.65
C TRP A 344 9.96 27.03 2.59
N VAL A 345 9.07 27.17 3.57
CA VAL A 345 8.71 26.07 4.48
C VAL A 345 8.01 24.95 3.70
N GLY A 346 7.04 25.29 2.85
CA GLY A 346 6.34 24.30 2.04
C GLY A 346 7.26 23.57 1.08
N SER A 347 8.23 24.27 0.47
CA SER A 347 9.27 23.65 -0.36
C SER A 347 10.18 22.70 0.42
N ILE A 348 10.46 22.98 1.70
CA ILE A 348 11.22 22.07 2.58
C ILE A 348 10.38 20.84 2.91
N LEU A 349 9.13 21.03 3.36
CA LEU A 349 8.21 19.93 3.68
C LEU A 349 8.04 18.98 2.49
N ASN A 350 7.81 19.54 1.29
CA ASN A 350 7.70 18.78 0.04
C ASN A 350 8.98 18.04 -0.36
N ASN A 351 10.16 18.40 0.15
CA ASN A 351 11.41 17.71 -0.17
C ASN A 351 11.83 16.69 0.89
N ILE A 352 11.33 16.82 2.12
CA ILE A 352 11.57 15.85 3.20
C ILE A 352 10.54 14.70 3.15
N ALA A 353 9.29 14.99 2.80
CA ALA A 353 8.17 14.06 2.88
C ALA A 353 7.95 13.19 1.62
N LYS A 354 8.98 12.93 0.80
CA LYS A 354 8.83 12.16 -0.45
C LYS A 354 9.27 10.70 -0.28
N PRO A 355 8.34 9.75 -0.06
CA PRO A 355 8.69 8.33 -0.13
C PRO A 355 9.05 7.95 -1.57
N ASN A 356 9.92 6.96 -1.73
CA ASN A 356 10.22 6.41 -3.04
C ASN A 356 9.08 5.47 -3.48
N PHE A 357 8.04 6.01 -4.13
CA PHE A 357 6.88 5.22 -4.55
C PHE A 357 7.20 4.13 -5.57
N ASP A 358 8.35 4.18 -6.25
CA ASP A 358 8.74 3.12 -7.17
C ASP A 358 8.92 1.78 -6.44
N GLN A 359 9.23 1.80 -5.13
CA GLN A 359 9.26 0.60 -4.27
C GLN A 359 7.88 -0.05 -4.07
N TYR A 360 6.79 0.69 -4.28
CA TYR A 360 5.42 0.16 -4.23
C TYR A 360 4.86 -0.12 -5.64
N ILE A 361 5.33 0.60 -6.67
CA ILE A 361 4.93 0.32 -8.05
C ILE A 361 5.58 -0.98 -8.56
N ALA A 362 6.88 -1.17 -8.34
CA ALA A 362 7.60 -2.33 -8.87
C ALA A 362 7.01 -3.68 -8.44
N PRO A 363 6.60 -3.91 -7.16
CA PRO A 363 5.88 -5.11 -6.73
C PRO A 363 4.70 -5.52 -7.63
N LEU A 364 3.93 -4.56 -8.16
CA LEU A 364 2.78 -4.85 -9.03
C LEU A 364 3.25 -5.40 -10.38
N PHE A 365 4.29 -4.81 -10.98
CA PHE A 365 4.90 -5.33 -12.20
C PHE A 365 5.66 -6.64 -11.97
N ASP A 366 6.28 -6.80 -10.81
CA ASP A 366 6.99 -8.01 -10.40
C ASP A 366 6.03 -9.20 -10.33
N LEU A 367 4.78 -8.98 -9.89
CA LEU A 367 3.73 -10.00 -9.92
C LEU A 367 3.46 -10.51 -11.35
N ASN A 368 3.49 -9.66 -12.37
CA ASN A 368 3.41 -10.10 -13.77
C ASN A 368 4.59 -10.97 -14.19
N ALA A 369 5.79 -10.68 -13.68
CA ALA A 369 6.95 -11.52 -13.92
C ALA A 369 6.76 -12.91 -13.31
N LYS A 370 6.27 -13.03 -12.06
CA LYS A 370 5.95 -14.32 -11.44
C LYS A 370 4.85 -15.07 -12.19
N ILE A 371 3.78 -14.40 -12.62
CA ILE A 371 2.72 -14.99 -13.46
C ILE A 371 3.30 -15.52 -14.78
N ALA A 372 4.22 -14.78 -15.42
CA ALA A 372 4.87 -15.21 -16.65
C ALA A 372 5.72 -16.47 -16.43
N ILE A 373 6.46 -16.57 -15.33
CA ILE A 373 7.21 -17.79 -14.97
C ILE A 373 6.22 -18.94 -14.75
N PHE A 374 5.16 -18.73 -13.97
CA PHE A 374 4.16 -19.75 -13.67
C PHE A 374 3.56 -20.33 -14.95
N ASN A 375 3.06 -19.48 -15.85
CA ASN A 375 2.43 -19.92 -17.10
C ASN A 375 3.38 -20.73 -18.01
N GLN A 376 4.68 -20.39 -18.00
CA GLN A 376 5.67 -21.05 -18.84
C GLN A 376 6.25 -22.34 -18.22
N THR A 377 6.00 -22.58 -16.93
CA THR A 377 6.59 -23.70 -16.17
C THR A 377 5.56 -24.68 -15.61
N ALA A 378 4.30 -24.26 -15.37
CA ALA A 378 3.29 -25.04 -14.66
C ALA A 378 3.09 -26.46 -15.21
N ASN A 379 3.07 -26.62 -16.54
CA ASN A 379 2.83 -27.91 -17.20
C ASN A 379 4.10 -28.67 -17.59
N LYS A 380 5.27 -28.28 -17.06
CA LYS A 380 6.52 -28.99 -17.31
C LYS A 380 6.76 -30.01 -16.20
N VAL A 381 6.82 -31.29 -16.60
CA VAL A 381 7.14 -32.42 -15.71
C VAL A 381 8.56 -32.28 -15.13
N GLU A 382 9.51 -31.86 -15.96
CA GLU A 382 10.87 -31.53 -15.54
C GLU A 382 11.26 -30.15 -16.04
N LEU A 383 11.77 -29.31 -15.13
CA LEU A 383 12.27 -27.99 -15.46
C LEU A 383 13.71 -28.12 -15.99
N PRO A 384 13.99 -27.66 -17.23
CA PRO A 384 15.32 -27.79 -17.82
C PRO A 384 16.33 -26.90 -17.10
N SER A 385 17.62 -27.24 -17.23
CA SER A 385 18.72 -26.41 -16.71
C SER A 385 18.84 -25.07 -17.43
N ASP A 386 18.48 -25.03 -18.71
CA ASP A 386 18.41 -23.80 -19.50
C ASP A 386 17.01 -23.16 -19.38
N LEU A 387 16.98 -21.93 -18.86
CA LEU A 387 15.76 -21.15 -18.67
C LEU A 387 15.56 -20.07 -19.74
N SER A 388 16.33 -20.11 -20.84
CA SER A 388 16.25 -19.15 -21.95
C SER A 388 14.88 -19.05 -22.62
N TYR A 389 14.05 -20.08 -22.49
CA TYR A 389 12.68 -20.10 -23.00
C TYR A 389 11.70 -19.23 -22.19
N ILE A 390 12.06 -18.84 -20.96
CA ILE A 390 11.19 -18.04 -20.10
C ILE A 390 11.31 -16.58 -20.52
N GLN A 391 10.27 -16.04 -21.13
CA GLN A 391 10.22 -14.64 -21.51
C GLN A 391 10.08 -13.75 -20.28
N ASN A 392 11.00 -12.78 -20.14
CA ASN A 392 10.92 -11.73 -19.13
C ASN A 392 10.04 -10.58 -19.62
N PRO A 393 8.89 -10.28 -18.99
CA PRO A 393 7.99 -9.22 -19.46
C PRO A 393 8.57 -7.81 -19.31
N TYR A 394 9.68 -7.61 -18.59
CA TYR A 394 10.36 -6.33 -18.46
C TYR A 394 11.19 -5.93 -19.69
N TYR A 395 11.58 -6.87 -20.54
CA TYR A 395 12.56 -6.62 -21.60
C TYR A 395 12.14 -7.30 -22.90
N GLU A 396 12.20 -6.56 -24.02
CA GLU A 396 11.96 -7.13 -25.35
C GLU A 396 13.10 -8.07 -25.78
N THR A 397 14.32 -7.70 -25.41
CA THR A 397 15.54 -8.49 -25.61
C THR A 397 16.43 -8.37 -24.38
N GLY A 398 17.04 -9.49 -23.97
CA GLY A 398 17.72 -9.56 -22.67
C GLY A 398 16.75 -9.74 -21.50
N GLY A 399 17.28 -9.78 -20.28
CA GLY A 399 16.53 -10.22 -19.10
C GLY A 399 16.60 -11.74 -18.95
N THR A 400 17.32 -12.20 -17.94
CA THR A 400 17.61 -13.64 -17.79
C THR A 400 16.75 -14.24 -16.69
N ALA A 401 16.07 -15.33 -17.02
CA ALA A 401 15.59 -16.25 -16.00
C ALA A 401 16.77 -17.02 -15.40
N TYR A 402 16.76 -17.23 -14.09
CA TYR A 402 17.81 -17.95 -13.39
C TYR A 402 17.23 -18.74 -12.22
N TYR A 403 17.91 -19.82 -11.84
CA TYR A 403 17.62 -20.53 -10.62
C TYR A 403 18.19 -19.77 -9.41
N SER A 404 17.38 -19.65 -8.37
CA SER A 404 17.73 -19.08 -7.07
C SER A 404 17.56 -20.14 -5.98
N GLU A 405 18.20 -19.92 -4.83
CA GLU A 405 18.07 -20.78 -3.64
C GLU A 405 18.35 -22.26 -3.98
N GLU A 406 19.51 -22.53 -4.59
CA GLU A 406 19.92 -23.89 -4.96
C GLU A 406 18.93 -24.62 -5.89
N GLY A 407 18.18 -23.87 -6.72
CA GLY A 407 17.22 -24.42 -7.66
C GLY A 407 15.80 -24.57 -7.12
N LYS A 408 15.52 -24.06 -5.92
CA LYS A 408 14.19 -24.08 -5.31
C LYS A 408 13.23 -23.06 -5.92
N SER A 409 13.78 -21.99 -6.50
CA SER A 409 13.01 -20.91 -7.11
C SER A 409 13.55 -20.57 -8.51
N ILE A 410 12.66 -20.17 -9.41
CA ILE A 410 13.03 -19.54 -10.69
C ILE A 410 12.74 -18.05 -10.57
N CYS A 411 13.69 -17.20 -10.89
CA CYS A 411 13.56 -15.75 -10.79
C CYS A 411 13.81 -15.06 -12.12
N LEU A 412 13.19 -13.90 -12.31
CA LEU A 412 13.48 -12.98 -13.39
C LEU A 412 14.22 -11.74 -12.86
N THR A 413 15.14 -11.20 -13.68
CA THR A 413 15.75 -9.89 -13.42
C THR A 413 14.71 -8.77 -13.58
N GLY A 414 14.86 -7.68 -12.83
CA GLY A 414 13.98 -6.51 -12.94
C GLY A 414 14.68 -5.21 -12.52
N PRO A 415 13.98 -4.06 -12.61
CA PRO A 415 14.60 -2.74 -12.50
C PRO A 415 14.97 -2.32 -11.07
N LEU A 416 14.27 -2.86 -10.05
CA LEU A 416 14.53 -2.60 -8.63
C LEU A 416 14.84 -3.88 -7.87
N ASN A 417 15.34 -3.78 -6.64
CA ASN A 417 15.53 -4.93 -5.75
C ASN A 417 14.19 -5.61 -5.45
N ASP A 418 14.22 -6.94 -5.34
CA ASP A 418 13.06 -7.76 -5.00
C ASP A 418 13.32 -8.50 -3.69
N ASP A 419 13.09 -7.77 -2.59
CA ASP A 419 13.35 -8.25 -1.23
C ASP A 419 12.30 -9.28 -0.76
N GLU A 420 11.10 -9.27 -1.35
CA GLU A 420 9.98 -10.14 -0.99
C GLU A 420 9.72 -11.28 -1.99
N LYS A 421 10.62 -11.46 -2.96
CA LYS A 421 10.60 -12.54 -3.98
C LYS A 421 9.32 -12.53 -4.83
N LEU A 422 8.84 -11.34 -5.18
CA LEU A 422 7.66 -11.15 -6.03
C LEU A 422 7.94 -11.44 -7.52
N ARG A 423 9.19 -11.44 -7.97
CA ARG A 423 9.62 -11.88 -9.33
C ARG A 423 10.11 -13.32 -9.39
N CYS A 424 10.06 -14.04 -8.27
CA CYS A 424 10.54 -15.41 -8.18
C CYS A 424 9.36 -16.35 -7.99
N LEU A 425 9.29 -17.43 -8.76
CA LEU A 425 8.34 -18.50 -8.54
C LEU A 425 8.99 -19.63 -7.74
N ARG A 426 8.33 -20.06 -6.67
CA ARG A 426 8.73 -21.27 -5.94
C ARG A 426 8.36 -22.52 -6.74
N VAL A 427 9.34 -23.36 -7.03
CA VAL A 427 9.14 -24.59 -7.83
C VAL A 427 9.48 -25.89 -7.07
N LYS A 428 10.24 -25.80 -5.97
CA LYS A 428 10.60 -26.95 -5.09
C LYS A 428 10.74 -26.48 -3.63
N PHE A 429 10.84 -27.42 -2.68
CA PHE A 429 11.04 -27.11 -1.25
C PHE A 429 12.49 -26.76 -0.89
#